data_AF-A0A0M1J5B4-F1
#
_entry.id   AF-A0A0M1J5B4-F1
#
_cell.length_a   1.000
_cell.length_b   1.000
_cell.length_c   1.000
_cell.angle_alpha   90.00
_cell.angle_beta   90.00
_cell.angle_gamma   90.00
#
_symmetry.space_group_name_H-M   'P 1'
#
loop_
_entity.id
_entity.type
_entity.pdbx_description
1 polymer ?
#
loop_
_entity_poly.entity_id
_entity_poly.type
_entity_poly.pdbx_seq_one_letter_code
_entity_poly.pdbx_strand_id
1 'polypeptide(L)'
;EEHELILYTEYPFPSPQGTTLRADGALIDRVRLVHGWWEAKDEKDNLEREIELKISKGYPIDNIIFEDTSTAILIQNGQQVLRCTLSNPEQLQRLLTCFFEYEIPIVEQFRHAKEKFAQEIPKVAAALTDLLAIAKQIETLITKAEIIPTTIAEFITSLKTAMLIARNSVNLS
;
A
#
# COMPACT_ATOMS: atom_id res chain seq x y z
N GLU A 1 2.08 -11.64 -15.58
CA GLU A 1 3.28 -10.88 -15.97
C GLU A 1 4.46 -11.64 -15.38
N GLU A 2 5.47 -11.96 -16.18
CA GLU A 2 6.69 -12.56 -15.64
C GLU A 2 7.39 -11.53 -14.76
N HIS A 3 7.46 -11.82 -13.46
CA HIS A 3 8.17 -10.99 -12.51
C HIS A 3 9.67 -11.21 -12.74
N GLU A 4 10.32 -10.27 -13.42
CA GLU A 4 11.78 -10.27 -13.55
C GLU A 4 12.39 -10.18 -12.15
N LEU A 5 13.10 -11.23 -11.74
CA LEU A 5 13.80 -11.30 -10.46
C LEU A 5 15.26 -10.89 -10.65
N ILE A 6 15.71 -9.97 -9.82
CA ILE A 6 17.06 -9.42 -9.83
C ILE A 6 17.73 -9.78 -8.51
N LEU A 7 18.91 -10.39 -8.58
CA LEU A 7 19.74 -10.64 -7.40
C LEU A 7 20.58 -9.39 -7.09
N TYR A 8 20.33 -8.78 -5.93
CA TYR A 8 21.15 -7.72 -5.39
C TYR A 8 22.14 -8.29 -4.38
N THR A 9 23.42 -7.96 -4.53
CA THR A 9 24.46 -8.35 -3.58
C THR A 9 24.51 -7.37 -2.41
N GLU A 10 24.93 -7.87 -1.24
CA GLU A 10 25.16 -7.05 -0.06
C GLU A 10 23.94 -6.19 0.32
N TYR A 11 22.76 -6.81 0.42
CA TYR A 11 21.50 -6.09 0.57
C TYR A 11 21.20 -5.71 2.03
N PRO A 12 21.02 -4.42 2.36
CA PRO A 12 20.73 -3.99 3.73
C PRO A 12 19.25 -4.13 4.10
N PHE A 13 18.98 -4.48 5.35
CA PHE A 13 17.61 -4.55 5.89
C PHE A 13 17.58 -4.19 7.38
N PRO A 14 16.45 -3.67 7.89
CA PRO A 14 16.31 -3.37 9.31
C PRO A 14 16.09 -4.65 10.12
N SER A 15 16.84 -4.80 11.21
CA SER A 15 16.60 -5.86 12.19
C SER A 15 15.43 -5.49 13.12
N PRO A 16 14.80 -6.47 13.79
CA PRO A 16 13.81 -6.22 14.84
C PRO A 16 14.35 -5.39 16.01
N GLN A 17 15.68 -5.33 16.18
CA GLN A 17 16.36 -4.60 17.25
C GLN A 17 16.68 -3.14 16.84
N GLY A 18 16.29 -2.72 15.63
CA GLY A 18 16.49 -1.36 15.13
C GLY A 18 17.88 -1.10 14.54
N THR A 19 18.72 -2.12 14.42
CA THR A 19 20.02 -2.05 13.75
C THR A 19 19.89 -2.45 12.28
N THR A 20 20.73 -1.89 11.40
CA THR A 20 20.78 -2.32 10.00
C THR A 20 21.67 -3.54 9.87
N LEU A 21 21.12 -4.63 9.34
CA LEU A 21 21.85 -5.84 8.96
C LEU A 21 22.01 -5.88 7.44
N ARG A 22 22.82 -6.83 6.96
CA ARG A 22 23.12 -7.00 5.54
C ARG A 22 23.20 -8.49 5.21
N ALA A 23 22.43 -8.91 4.22
CA ALA A 23 22.54 -10.25 3.65
C ALA A 23 23.49 -10.21 2.45
N ASP A 24 24.13 -11.33 2.14
CA ASP A 24 25.03 -11.43 0.98
C ASP A 24 24.26 -11.29 -0.34
N GLY A 25 23.00 -11.73 -0.37
CA GLY A 25 22.10 -11.56 -1.49
C GLY A 25 20.64 -11.37 -1.10
N ALA A 26 19.90 -10.64 -1.93
CA ALA A 26 18.45 -10.57 -1.89
C ALA A 26 17.88 -10.66 -3.30
N LEU A 27 16.90 -11.53 -3.48
CA LEU A 27 16.17 -11.72 -4.73
C LEU A 27 14.96 -10.78 -4.75
N ILE A 28 14.95 -9.83 -5.67
CA ILE A 28 14.01 -8.71 -5.64
C ILE A 28 13.37 -8.52 -7.01
N ASP A 29 12.07 -8.24 -7.04
CA ASP A 29 11.36 -7.93 -8.28
C ASP A 29 11.35 -6.43 -8.63
N ARG A 30 10.75 -6.10 -9.77
CA ARG A 30 10.65 -4.71 -10.27
C ARG A 30 9.87 -3.77 -9.35
N VAL A 31 9.01 -4.27 -8.46
CA VAL A 31 8.26 -3.46 -7.48
C VAL A 31 8.97 -3.41 -6.12
N ARG A 32 10.23 -3.87 -6.05
CA ARG A 32 11.07 -3.92 -4.86
C ARG A 32 10.54 -4.85 -3.76
N LEU A 33 9.73 -5.84 -4.13
CA LEU A 33 9.36 -6.91 -3.21
C LEU A 33 10.53 -7.90 -3.12
N VAL A 34 10.91 -8.27 -1.90
CA VAL A 34 11.93 -9.29 -1.67
C VAL A 34 11.25 -10.66 -1.69
N HIS A 35 11.71 -11.54 -2.58
CA HIS A 35 11.22 -12.90 -2.77
C HIS A 35 12.03 -13.94 -2.01
N GLY A 36 13.29 -13.65 -1.73
CA GLY A 36 14.13 -14.51 -0.93
C GLY A 36 15.49 -13.90 -0.63
N TRP A 37 16.18 -14.52 0.31
CA TRP A 37 17.46 -14.06 0.83
C TRP A 37 18.54 -15.11 0.59
N TRP A 38 19.78 -14.67 0.48
CA TRP A 38 20.95 -15.53 0.32
C TRP A 38 22.03 -15.09 1.29
N GLU A 39 22.59 -16.05 2.03
CA GLU A 39 23.70 -15.84 2.95
C GLU A 39 24.76 -16.92 2.72
N ALA A 40 25.96 -16.48 2.35
CA ALA A 40 27.12 -17.31 2.09
C ALA A 40 28.03 -17.35 3.31
N LYS A 41 28.61 -18.51 3.60
CA LYS A 41 29.54 -18.73 4.72
C LYS A 41 30.74 -19.53 4.28
N ASP A 42 31.80 -19.42 5.05
CA ASP A 42 33.06 -20.08 4.79
C ASP A 42 33.02 -21.51 5.38
N GLU A 43 33.68 -22.49 4.74
CA GLU A 43 33.69 -23.90 5.18
C GLU A 43 34.16 -24.16 6.63
N LYS A 44 34.82 -23.18 7.24
CA LYS A 44 35.39 -23.31 8.59
C LYS A 44 34.33 -23.22 9.69
N ASP A 45 33.14 -22.76 9.34
CA ASP A 45 32.06 -22.53 10.29
C ASP A 45 31.12 -23.73 10.34
N ASN A 46 30.59 -24.02 11.54
CA ASN A 46 29.47 -24.93 11.66
C ASN A 46 28.23 -24.19 11.14
N LEU A 47 27.77 -24.55 9.94
CA LEU A 47 26.69 -23.86 9.23
C LEU A 47 25.42 -23.77 10.09
N GLU A 48 25.08 -24.81 10.86
CA GLU A 48 23.91 -24.80 11.74
C GLU A 48 24.02 -23.74 12.85
N ARG A 49 25.20 -23.64 13.48
CA ARG A 49 25.45 -22.64 14.51
C ARG A 49 25.39 -21.22 13.94
N GLU A 50 25.92 -21.01 12.74
CA GLU A 50 25.83 -19.71 12.07
C GLU A 50 24.39 -19.35 11.71
N ILE A 51 23.60 -20.31 11.24
CA ILE A 51 22.17 -20.14 11.01
C ILE A 51 21.47 -19.69 12.29
N GLU A 52 21.66 -20.40 13.41
CA GLU A 52 21.05 -20.05 14.70
C GLU A 52 21.45 -18.62 15.15
N LEU A 53 22.74 -18.28 15.00
CA LEU A 53 23.25 -16.94 15.33
C LEU A 53 22.62 -15.86 14.45
N LYS A 54 22.48 -16.09 13.14
CA LYS A 54 21.88 -15.14 12.19
C LYS A 54 20.39 -14.95 12.46
N ILE A 55 19.67 -16.04 12.71
CA ILE A 55 18.25 -15.99 13.10
C ILE A 55 18.09 -15.21 14.42
N SER A 56 18.96 -15.44 15.41
CA SER A 56 18.91 -14.71 16.70
C SER A 56 19.17 -13.20 16.56
N LYS A 57 19.99 -12.81 15.56
CA LYS A 57 20.22 -11.39 15.19
C LYS A 57 19.03 -10.78 14.45
N GLY A 58 18.04 -11.58 14.05
CA GLY A 58 16.84 -11.14 13.35
C GLY A 58 16.98 -11.13 11.84
N TYR A 59 17.77 -12.05 11.28
CA TYR A 59 17.72 -12.33 9.85
C TYR A 59 16.32 -12.83 9.45
N PRO A 60 15.85 -12.49 8.24
CA PRO A 60 14.59 -12.99 7.72
C PRO A 60 14.61 -14.53 7.59
N ILE A 61 13.47 -15.15 7.89
CA ILE A 61 13.29 -16.61 7.92
C ILE A 61 12.09 -17.07 7.08
N ASP A 62 11.52 -16.17 6.29
CA ASP A 62 10.42 -16.42 5.37
C ASP A 62 10.85 -17.28 4.18
N ASN A 63 11.94 -16.91 3.51
CA ASN A 63 12.57 -17.67 2.42
C ASN A 63 14.06 -17.30 2.30
N ILE A 64 14.97 -18.13 2.84
CA ILE A 64 16.41 -17.85 2.85
C ILE A 64 17.23 -19.12 2.59
N ILE A 65 18.25 -18.98 1.74
CA ILE A 65 19.29 -19.99 1.56
C ILE A 65 20.51 -19.57 2.40
N PHE A 66 20.97 -20.50 3.23
CA PHE A 66 22.29 -20.46 3.85
C PHE A 66 23.17 -21.49 3.16
N GLU A 67 24.36 -21.08 2.73
CA GLU A 67 25.30 -22.00 2.08
C GLU A 67 26.73 -21.82 2.60
N ASP A 68 27.45 -22.93 2.55
CA ASP A 68 28.90 -22.97 2.53
C ASP A 68 29.36 -23.66 1.23
N THR A 69 30.67 -23.79 1.04
CA THR A 69 31.25 -24.37 -0.19
C THR A 69 30.84 -25.83 -0.48
N SER A 70 30.28 -26.54 0.51
CA SER A 70 29.87 -27.94 0.41
C SER A 70 28.35 -28.16 0.51
N THR A 71 27.63 -27.31 1.25
CA THR A 71 26.27 -27.56 1.71
C THR A 71 25.41 -26.32 1.55
N ALA A 72 24.16 -26.50 1.11
CA ALA A 72 23.13 -25.47 1.16
C ALA A 72 21.93 -25.95 1.99
N ILE A 73 21.36 -25.04 2.77
CA ILE A 73 20.19 -25.23 3.61
C ILE A 73 19.17 -24.16 3.26
N LEU A 74 17.97 -24.59 2.89
CA LEU A 74 16.82 -23.73 2.64
C LEU A 74 15.93 -23.67 3.88
N ILE A 75 15.70 -22.46 4.38
CA ILE A 75 14.74 -22.17 5.44
C ILE A 75 13.56 -21.43 4.84
N GLN A 76 12.36 -21.91 5.12
CA GLN A 76 11.12 -21.22 4.77
C GLN A 76 10.16 -21.25 5.96
N ASN A 77 9.48 -20.13 6.21
CA ASN A 77 8.55 -19.97 7.33
C ASN A 77 9.16 -20.40 8.68
N GLY A 78 10.44 -20.12 8.90
CA GLY A 78 11.17 -20.46 10.12
C GLY A 78 11.50 -21.94 10.29
N GLN A 79 11.36 -22.76 9.26
CA GLN A 79 11.67 -24.20 9.28
C GLN A 79 12.68 -24.54 8.19
N GLN A 80 13.60 -25.45 8.49
CA GLN A 80 14.46 -26.03 7.46
C GLN A 80 13.61 -26.95 6.57
N VAL A 81 13.49 -26.60 5.28
CA VAL A 81 12.69 -27.34 4.30
C VAL A 81 13.55 -28.35 3.55
N LEU A 82 14.73 -27.92 3.11
CA LEU A 82 15.66 -28.75 2.34
C LEU A 82 17.10 -28.51 2.80
N ARG A 83 17.91 -29.57 2.67
CA ARG A 83 19.36 -29.53 2.78
C ARG A 83 19.93 -30.35 1.64
N CYS A 84 20.97 -29.84 0.99
CA CYS A 84 21.68 -30.57 -0.05
C CYS A 84 23.19 -30.34 0.03
N THR A 85 23.93 -31.33 -0.45
CA THR A 85 25.34 -31.15 -0.78
C THR A 85 25.42 -30.52 -2.17
N LEU A 86 26.23 -29.46 -2.34
CA LEU A 86 26.39 -28.75 -3.61
C LEU A 86 26.99 -29.63 -4.72
N SER A 87 27.68 -30.73 -4.35
CA SER A 87 28.16 -31.74 -5.30
C SER A 87 27.07 -32.64 -5.88
N ASN A 88 25.83 -32.54 -5.41
CA ASN A 88 24.67 -33.27 -5.94
C ASN A 88 23.75 -32.32 -6.73
N PRO A 89 23.85 -32.29 -8.08
CA PRO A 89 23.08 -31.37 -8.90
C PRO A 89 21.56 -31.54 -8.79
N GLU A 90 21.08 -32.77 -8.60
CA GLU A 90 19.64 -33.05 -8.51
C GLU A 90 19.04 -32.46 -7.23
N GLN A 91 19.74 -32.62 -6.10
CA GLN A 91 19.29 -32.03 -4.83
C GLN A 91 19.39 -30.51 -4.85
N LEU A 92 20.46 -29.96 -5.44
CA LEU A 92 20.62 -28.52 -5.60
C LEU A 92 19.53 -27.93 -6.48
N GLN A 93 19.22 -28.56 -7.62
CA GLN A 93 18.12 -28.13 -8.48
C GLN A 93 16.79 -28.10 -7.71
N ARG A 94 16.48 -29.16 -6.95
CA ARG A 94 15.26 -29.21 -6.13
C ARG A 94 15.21 -28.09 -5.09
N LEU A 95 16.34 -27.79 -4.45
CA LEU A 95 16.44 -26.70 -3.48
C LEU A 95 16.18 -25.35 -4.15
N LEU A 96 16.84 -25.08 -5.28
CA LEU A 96 16.66 -23.82 -6.02
C LEU A 96 15.25 -23.67 -6.57
N THR A 97 14.66 -24.73 -7.14
CA THR A 97 13.26 -24.72 -7.58
C THR A 97 12.33 -24.35 -6.41
N CYS A 98 12.49 -24.99 -5.25
CA CYS A 98 11.69 -24.68 -4.05
C CYS A 98 11.89 -23.24 -3.55
N PHE A 99 13.08 -22.67 -3.71
CA PHE A 99 13.39 -21.29 -3.34
C PHE A 99 12.75 -20.27 -4.29
N PHE A 100 12.83 -20.49 -5.61
CA PHE A 100 12.29 -19.58 -6.62
C PHE A 100 10.78 -19.66 -6.77
N GLU A 101 10.18 -20.82 -6.49
CA GLU A 101 8.72 -21.03 -6.56
C GLU A 101 8.00 -20.66 -5.25
N TYR A 102 8.73 -20.18 -4.23
CA TYR A 102 8.14 -19.81 -2.94
C TYR A 102 7.15 -18.64 -3.10
N GLU A 103 5.90 -18.87 -2.75
CA GLU A 103 4.87 -17.83 -2.72
C GLU A 103 4.85 -17.13 -1.36
N ILE A 104 5.07 -15.82 -1.36
CA ILE A 104 5.03 -15.01 -0.15
C ILE A 104 3.58 -14.95 0.37
N PRO A 105 3.28 -15.45 1.58
CA PRO A 105 1.90 -15.55 2.07
C PRO A 105 1.15 -14.21 2.15
N ILE A 106 1.86 -13.10 2.39
CA ILE A 106 1.23 -11.78 2.51
C ILE A 106 0.80 -11.18 1.16
N VAL A 107 1.41 -11.62 0.06
CA VAL A 107 1.03 -11.17 -1.29
C VAL A 107 -0.38 -11.63 -1.62
N GLU A 108 -0.78 -12.81 -1.17
CA GLU A 108 -2.12 -13.33 -1.43
C GLU A 108 -3.18 -12.53 -0.67
N GLN A 109 -2.92 -12.21 0.60
CA GLN A 109 -3.78 -11.33 1.39
C GLN A 109 -3.85 -9.91 0.78
N PHE A 110 -2.72 -9.40 0.26
CA PHE A 110 -2.68 -8.11 -0.41
C PHE A 110 -3.49 -8.11 -1.72
N ARG A 111 -3.42 -9.18 -2.52
CA ARG A 111 -4.23 -9.33 -3.74
C ARG A 111 -5.72 -9.29 -3.41
N HIS A 112 -6.15 -10.07 -2.42
CA HIS A 112 -7.54 -10.07 -1.96
C HIS A 112 -7.97 -8.69 -1.44
N ALA A 113 -7.13 -8.02 -0.65
CA ALA A 113 -7.40 -6.68 -0.16
C ALA A 113 -7.48 -5.65 -1.30
N LYS A 114 -6.60 -5.75 -2.30
CA LYS A 114 -6.58 -4.90 -3.49
C LYS A 114 -7.86 -5.08 -4.32
N GLU A 115 -8.30 -6.30 -4.54
CA GLU A 115 -9.55 -6.59 -5.27
C GLU A 115 -10.76 -6.01 -4.55
N LYS A 116 -10.87 -6.24 -3.24
CA LYS A 116 -11.94 -5.66 -2.41
C LYS A 116 -11.91 -4.12 -2.46
N PHE A 117 -10.72 -3.54 -2.32
CA PHE A 117 -10.53 -2.08 -2.37
C PHE A 117 -10.92 -1.50 -3.73
N ALA A 118 -10.56 -2.17 -4.84
CA ALA A 118 -10.94 -1.76 -6.19
C ALA A 118 -12.48 -1.78 -6.41
N GLN A 119 -13.20 -2.68 -5.74
CA GLN A 119 -14.67 -2.70 -5.77
C GLN A 119 -15.31 -1.62 -4.90
N GLU A 120 -14.63 -1.17 -3.85
CA GLU A 120 -15.14 -0.21 -2.88
C GLU A 120 -14.90 1.26 -3.30
N ILE A 121 -13.75 1.57 -3.94
CA ILE A 121 -13.43 2.94 -4.41
C ILE A 121 -14.57 3.57 -5.23
N PRO A 122 -15.15 2.91 -6.25
CA PRO A 122 -16.20 3.51 -7.06
C PRO A 122 -17.43 3.88 -6.24
N LYS A 123 -17.77 3.08 -5.22
CA LYS A 123 -18.92 3.33 -4.34
C LYS A 123 -18.70 4.56 -3.46
N VAL A 124 -17.50 4.68 -2.89
CA VAL A 124 -17.12 5.85 -2.08
C VAL A 124 -17.06 7.11 -2.94
N ALA A 125 -16.49 7.03 -4.13
CA ALA A 125 -16.44 8.15 -5.08
C ALA A 125 -17.83 8.60 -5.53
N ALA A 126 -18.74 7.65 -5.79
CA ALA A 126 -20.14 7.95 -6.13
C ALA A 126 -20.85 8.66 -4.96
N ALA A 127 -20.75 8.12 -3.75
CA ALA A 127 -21.35 8.74 -2.56
C ALA A 127 -20.82 10.17 -2.30
N LEU A 128 -19.52 10.40 -2.49
CA LEU A 128 -18.94 11.74 -2.39
C LEU A 128 -19.48 12.68 -3.45
N THR A 129 -19.63 12.20 -4.69
CA THR A 129 -20.18 12.97 -5.81
C THR A 129 -21.63 13.36 -5.53
N ASP A 130 -22.43 12.44 -4.98
CA ASP A 130 -23.82 12.69 -4.59
C ASP A 130 -23.91 13.75 -3.48
N LEU A 131 -23.06 13.66 -2.46
CA LEU A 131 -22.99 14.65 -1.39
C LEU A 131 -22.61 16.04 -1.91
N LEU A 132 -21.64 16.13 -2.82
CA LEU A 132 -21.26 17.40 -3.46
C LEU A 132 -22.41 17.98 -4.30
N ALA A 133 -23.16 17.14 -5.01
CA ALA A 133 -24.33 17.57 -5.77
C ALA A 133 -25.43 18.12 -4.85
N ILE A 134 -25.72 17.44 -3.75
CA ILE A 134 -26.67 17.89 -2.72
C ILE A 134 -26.23 19.23 -2.14
N ALA A 135 -24.96 19.36 -1.75
CA ALA A 135 -24.42 20.60 -1.18
C ALA A 135 -24.59 21.79 -2.14
N LYS A 136 -24.27 21.60 -3.43
CA LYS A 136 -24.46 22.62 -4.48
C LYS A 136 -25.94 22.99 -4.67
N GLN A 137 -26.84 22.02 -4.56
CA GLN A 137 -28.27 22.25 -4.70
C GLN A 137 -28.83 23.04 -3.51
N ILE A 138 -28.37 22.73 -2.29
CA ILE A 138 -28.69 23.49 -1.08
C ILE A 138 -28.19 24.95 -1.21
N GLU A 139 -26.96 25.16 -1.64
CA GLU A 139 -26.39 26.51 -1.86
C GLU A 139 -27.25 27.33 -2.85
N THR A 140 -27.69 26.69 -3.93
CA THR A 140 -28.60 27.32 -4.91
C THR A 140 -29.96 27.67 -4.31
N LEU A 141 -30.52 26.80 -3.46
CA LEU A 141 -31.80 27.03 -2.79
C LEU A 141 -31.70 28.16 -1.76
N ILE A 142 -30.62 28.20 -0.97
CA ILE A 142 -30.35 29.29 -0.02
C ILE A 142 -30.24 30.62 -0.77
N THR A 143 -29.45 30.67 -1.85
CA THR A 143 -29.29 31.88 -2.67
C THR A 143 -30.63 32.37 -3.22
N LYS A 144 -31.46 31.47 -3.76
CA LYS A 144 -32.81 31.82 -4.23
C LYS A 144 -33.71 32.32 -3.09
N ALA A 145 -33.63 31.69 -1.92
CA ALA A 145 -34.41 32.06 -0.74
C ALA A 145 -34.00 33.41 -0.14
N GLU A 146 -32.77 33.87 -0.29
CA GLU A 146 -32.34 35.23 0.10
C GLU A 146 -32.76 36.32 -0.90
N ILE A 147 -32.86 35.98 -2.19
CA ILE A 147 -33.30 36.92 -3.23
C ILE A 147 -34.79 37.28 -3.04
N ILE A 148 -35.64 36.32 -2.68
CA ILE A 148 -37.11 36.50 -2.56
C ILE A 148 -37.52 37.58 -1.52
N PRO A 149 -36.99 37.60 -0.27
CA PRO A 149 -37.24 38.66 0.70
C PRO A 149 -36.81 40.04 0.21
N THR A 150 -35.68 40.11 -0.50
CA THR A 150 -35.10 41.37 -0.98
C THR A 150 -36.00 41.99 -2.06
N THR A 151 -36.53 41.17 -2.98
CA THR A 151 -37.46 41.65 -4.03
C THR A 151 -38.80 42.13 -3.44
N ILE A 152 -39.30 41.47 -2.39
CA ILE A 152 -40.54 41.90 -1.70
C ILE A 152 -40.32 43.23 -0.96
N ALA A 153 -39.18 43.41 -0.29
CA ALA A 153 -38.84 44.65 0.40
C ALA A 153 -38.68 45.85 -0.56
N GLU A 154 -38.04 45.63 -1.71
CA GLU A 154 -37.91 46.63 -2.79
C GLU A 154 -39.28 46.99 -3.40
N PHE A 155 -40.15 46.00 -3.61
CA PHE A 155 -41.51 46.21 -4.08
C PHE A 155 -42.35 47.03 -3.10
N ILE A 156 -42.29 46.70 -1.79
CA ILE A 156 -42.99 47.46 -0.74
C ILE A 156 -42.45 48.90 -0.65
N THR A 157 -41.13 49.09 -0.80
CA THR A 157 -40.51 50.42 -0.77
C THR A 157 -40.95 51.25 -1.99
N SER A 158 -41.02 50.64 -3.16
CA SER A 158 -41.51 51.27 -4.39
C SER A 158 -42.99 51.65 -4.27
N LEU A 159 -43.83 50.77 -3.71
CA LEU A 159 -45.24 51.05 -3.41
C LEU A 159 -45.41 52.23 -2.45
N LYS A 160 -44.64 52.26 -1.34
CA LYS A 160 -44.67 53.38 -0.37
C LYS A 160 -44.30 54.70 -1.03
N THR A 161 -43.28 54.69 -1.89
CA THR A 161 -42.83 55.88 -2.62
C THR A 161 -43.91 56.38 -3.59
N ALA A 162 -44.51 55.48 -4.37
CA ALA A 162 -45.59 55.82 -5.29
C ALA A 162 -46.82 56.38 -4.55
N MET A 163 -47.20 55.78 -3.41
CA MET A 163 -48.29 56.28 -2.56
C MET A 163 -47.99 57.66 -1.96
N LEU A 164 -46.74 57.92 -1.55
CA LEU A 164 -46.32 59.23 -1.02
C LEU A 164 -46.39 60.31 -2.10
N ILE A 165 -45.93 60.00 -3.32
CA ILE A 165 -46.02 60.91 -4.47
C ILE A 165 -47.49 61.23 -4.76
N ALA A 166 -48.34 60.21 -4.89
CA ALA A 166 -49.77 60.39 -5.15
C ALA A 166 -50.44 61.25 -4.06
N ARG A 167 -50.11 61.04 -2.78
CA ARG A 167 -50.63 61.85 -1.67
C ARG A 167 -50.19 63.31 -1.75
N ASN A 168 -48.96 63.58 -2.13
CA ASN A 168 -48.44 64.95 -2.23
C ASN A 168 -49.03 65.67 -3.46
N SER A 169 -49.29 64.96 -4.55
CA SER A 169 -49.96 65.52 -5.75
C SER A 169 -51.40 65.95 -5.47
N VAL A 170 -52.12 65.24 -4.58
CA VAL A 170 -53.51 65.58 -4.18
C VAL A 170 -53.57 66.78 -3.24
N ASN A 171 -52.51 67.07 -2.46
CA ASN A 171 -52.45 68.23 -1.56
C ASN A 171 -51.96 69.53 -2.22
N LEU A 172 -51.58 69.48 -3.50
CA LEU A 172 -51.14 70.64 -4.31
C LEU A 172 -52.24 71.11 -5.30
N SER A 173 -53.46 70.60 -5.17
CA SER A 173 -54.66 70.99 -5.92
C SER A 173 -55.61 71.77 -5.02
#